data_AF-A0A380H0J3-F1
#
_entry.id   AF-A0A380H0J3-F1
#
_cell.length_a   1.000
_cell.length_b   1.000
_cell.length_c   1.000
_cell.angle_alpha   90.00
_cell.angle_beta   90.00
_cell.angle_gamma   90.00
#
_symmetry.space_group_name_H-M   'P 1'
#
loop_
_entity.id
_entity.type
_entity.pdbx_description
1 polymer ?
#
loop_
_entity_poly.entity_id
_entity_poly.type
_entity_poly.pdbx_seq_one_letter_code
_entity_poly.pdbx_strand_id
1 'polypeptide(L)'
;MQEHLIVTLDGTDYLVEPGTNLLEFIRSRDTFVPAICYNESMGPIQTCDTCMVEIDGEITRACSTTINPARCALRLRMKQLK
;
A
#
# COMPACT_ATOMS: atom_id res chain seq x y z
N MET A 1 -8.04 22.62 -5.43
CA MET A 1 -7.37 21.78 -6.44
C MET A 1 -7.12 20.43 -5.79
N GLN A 2 -7.66 19.35 -6.33
CA GLN A 2 -7.40 18.00 -5.79
C GLN A 2 -6.13 17.47 -6.48
N GLU A 3 -5.02 17.42 -5.75
CA GLU A 3 -3.80 16.78 -6.22
C GLU A 3 -4.04 15.27 -6.23
N HIS A 4 -3.81 14.63 -7.38
CA HIS A 4 -3.90 13.18 -7.53
C HIS A 4 -2.54 12.66 -7.99
N LEU A 5 -2.13 11.53 -7.43
CA LEU A 5 -0.96 10.79 -7.86
C LEU A 5 -1.37 9.60 -8.71
N ILE A 6 -0.50 9.22 -9.63
CA ILE A 6 -0.66 8.04 -10.46
C ILE A 6 0.17 6.93 -9.82
N VAL A 7 -0.47 5.83 -9.48
CA VAL A 7 0.15 4.65 -8.85
C VAL A 7 -0.15 3.41 -9.68
N THR A 8 0.89 2.64 -10.03
CA THR A 8 0.75 1.45 -10.88
C THR A 8 0.72 0.16 -10.07
N LEU A 9 -0.47 -0.31 -9.66
CA LEU A 9 -0.66 -1.59 -8.95
C LEU A 9 -0.85 -2.73 -9.97
N ASP A 10 -0.03 -3.78 -9.90
CA ASP A 10 -0.09 -4.97 -10.77
C ASP A 10 -0.15 -4.66 -12.28
N GLY A 11 0.44 -3.53 -12.71
CA GLY A 11 0.45 -3.08 -14.11
C GLY A 11 -0.78 -2.27 -14.53
N THR A 12 -1.66 -1.92 -13.59
CA THR A 12 -2.78 -1.00 -13.81
C THR A 12 -2.54 0.33 -13.10
N ASP A 13 -2.70 1.44 -13.81
CA ASP A 13 -2.52 2.79 -13.25
C ASP A 13 -3.78 3.28 -12.55
N TYR A 14 -3.59 3.84 -11.36
CA TYR A 14 -4.66 4.34 -10.51
C TYR A 14 -4.39 5.77 -10.05
N LEU A 15 -5.45 6.58 -10.05
CA LEU A 15 -5.45 7.91 -9.43
C LEU A 15 -5.77 7.78 -7.95
N VAL A 16 -4.88 8.30 -7.12
CA VAL A 16 -4.98 8.24 -5.66
C VAL A 16 -4.62 9.59 -5.03
N GLU A 17 -5.24 9.90 -3.90
CA GLU A 17 -4.93 11.13 -3.19
C GLU A 17 -3.61 10.99 -2.42
N PRO A 18 -2.73 12.01 -2.47
CA PRO A 18 -1.53 12.04 -1.64
C PRO A 18 -1.91 11.95 -0.16
N GLY A 19 -1.16 11.16 0.60
CA GLY A 19 -1.48 10.91 2.01
C GLY A 19 -2.39 9.71 2.25
N THR A 20 -2.89 9.06 1.20
CA THR A 20 -3.65 7.80 1.34
C THR A 20 -2.74 6.67 1.84
N ASN A 21 -3.20 5.90 2.82
CA ASN A 21 -2.48 4.72 3.29
C ASN A 21 -2.47 3.63 2.21
N LEU A 22 -1.29 3.04 1.98
CA LEU A 22 -1.12 2.05 0.93
C LEU A 22 -1.98 0.80 1.16
N LEU A 23 -2.12 0.36 2.42
CA LEU A 23 -2.96 -0.79 2.76
C LEU A 23 -4.43 -0.53 2.45
N GLU A 24 -4.96 0.63 2.82
CA GLU A 24 -6.35 1.01 2.55
C GLU A 24 -6.62 1.16 1.06
N PHE A 25 -5.68 1.74 0.31
CA PHE A 25 -5.76 1.80 -1.13
C PHE A 25 -5.85 0.39 -1.75
N ILE A 26 -4.99 -0.54 -1.33
CA ILE A 26 -5.00 -1.92 -1.83
C ILE A 26 -6.32 -2.62 -1.49
N ARG A 27 -6.80 -2.47 -0.24
CA ARG A 27 -8.10 -3.02 0.20
C ARG A 27 -9.28 -2.50 -0.62
N SER A 28 -9.22 -1.27 -1.10
CA SER A 28 -10.27 -0.69 -1.95
C SER A 28 -10.30 -1.26 -3.38
N ARG A 29 -9.24 -1.96 -3.82
CA ARG A 29 -9.02 -2.35 -5.23
C ARG A 29 -9.19 -3.85 -5.50
N ASP A 30 -10.11 -4.52 -4.78
CA ASP A 30 -10.33 -5.98 -4.87
C ASP A 30 -9.08 -6.83 -4.58
N THR A 31 -8.03 -6.19 -4.08
CA THR A 31 -6.75 -6.82 -3.77
C THR A 31 -6.67 -7.00 -2.27
N PHE A 32 -6.56 -8.25 -1.82
CA PHE A 32 -6.56 -8.56 -0.39
C PHE A 32 -5.13 -8.65 0.15
N VAL A 33 -4.79 -7.78 1.10
CA VAL A 33 -3.58 -7.87 1.92
C VAL A 33 -3.97 -8.18 3.36
N PRO A 34 -3.51 -9.31 3.94
CA PRO A 34 -3.78 -9.62 5.32
C PRO A 34 -3.06 -8.64 6.24
N ALA A 35 -3.82 -7.89 7.03
CA ALA A 35 -3.28 -6.92 7.98
C ALA A 35 -3.96 -7.09 9.34
N ILE A 36 -3.51 -8.10 10.10
CA ILE A 36 -4.10 -8.45 11.40
C ILE A 36 -3.76 -7.40 12.46
N CYS A 37 -2.59 -6.79 12.36
CA CYS A 37 -2.09 -5.80 13.30
C CYS A 37 -2.32 -4.35 12.83
N TYR A 38 -3.23 -4.12 11.89
CA TYR A 38 -3.60 -2.79 11.43
C TYR A 38 -5.07 -2.51 11.72
N ASN A 39 -5.34 -1.33 12.27
CA ASN A 39 -6.70 -0.81 12.43
C ASN A 39 -6.68 0.70 12.17
N GLU A 40 -7.69 1.23 11.49
CA GLU A 40 -7.81 2.66 11.18
C GLU A 40 -7.71 3.55 12.43
N SER A 41 -8.30 3.11 13.55
CA SER A 41 -8.28 3.88 14.81
C SER A 41 -6.97 3.78 15.59
N MET A 42 -6.18 2.72 15.41
CA MET A 42 -4.94 2.47 16.17
C MET A 42 -3.68 2.71 15.34
N GLY A 43 -3.81 2.79 14.01
CA GLY A 43 -2.70 2.89 13.08
C GLY A 43 -1.92 1.56 12.94
N PRO A 44 -0.71 1.63 12.35
CA PRO A 44 0.13 0.46 12.13
C PRO A 44 0.86 0.01 13.40
N ILE A 45 0.55 -1.19 13.90
CA ILE A 45 1.19 -1.77 15.08
C ILE A 45 2.57 -2.40 14.74
N GLN A 46 2.79 -2.79 13.47
CA GLN A 46 4.07 -3.32 12.96
C GLN A 46 4.59 -4.58 13.68
N THR A 47 3.71 -5.41 14.23
CA THR A 47 4.08 -6.66 14.94
C THR A 47 3.80 -7.95 14.16
N CYS A 48 2.92 -7.91 13.15
CA CYS A 48 2.42 -9.10 12.48
C CYS A 48 3.16 -9.48 11.19
N ASP A 49 3.82 -8.51 10.53
CA ASP A 49 4.57 -8.72 9.27
C ASP A 49 3.78 -9.31 8.10
N THR A 50 2.46 -9.45 8.24
CA THR A 50 1.57 -9.97 7.18
C THR A 50 1.29 -8.94 6.08
N CYS A 51 1.48 -7.65 6.38
CA CYS A 51 1.18 -6.53 5.47
C CYS A 51 2.34 -6.22 4.48
N MET A 52 3.29 -7.15 4.28
CA MET A 52 4.48 -6.90 3.46
C MET A 52 4.16 -6.85 1.96
N VAL A 53 4.66 -5.82 1.29
CA VAL A 53 4.51 -5.59 -0.15
C VAL A 53 5.85 -5.17 -0.74
N GLU A 54 6.13 -5.61 -1.96
CA GLU A 54 7.32 -5.20 -2.71
C GLU A 54 7.03 -3.90 -3.46
N ILE A 55 7.86 -2.88 -3.30
CA ILE A 55 7.77 -1.58 -3.95
C ILE A 55 9.11 -1.32 -4.62
N ASP A 56 9.15 -1.17 -5.95
CA ASP A 56 10.40 -0.94 -6.69
C ASP A 56 11.52 -1.98 -6.38
N GLY A 57 11.15 -3.19 -5.98
CA GLY A 57 12.09 -4.24 -5.57
C GLY A 57 12.51 -4.21 -4.09
N GLU A 58 12.05 -3.24 -3.30
CA GLU A 58 12.22 -3.18 -1.86
C GLU A 58 10.98 -3.74 -1.12
N ILE A 59 11.19 -4.65 -0.18
CA ILE A 59 10.10 -5.17 0.65
C ILE A 59 9.82 -4.17 1.77
N THR A 60 8.59 -3.64 1.78
CA THR A 60 8.14 -2.68 2.80
C THR A 60 6.82 -3.12 3.41
N ARG A 61 6.44 -2.49 4.52
CA ARG A 61 5.17 -2.75 5.20
C ARG A 61 4.09 -1.83 4.62
N ALA A 62 3.06 -2.37 3.98
CA ALA A 62 1.95 -1.58 3.44
C ALA A 62 1.24 -0.78 4.53
N CYS A 63 1.05 -1.38 5.70
CA CYS A 63 0.33 -0.76 6.81
C CYS A 63 0.98 0.53 7.34
N SER A 64 2.31 0.64 7.26
CA SER A 64 3.06 1.84 7.67
C SER A 64 3.45 2.75 6.50
N THR A 65 3.08 2.39 5.27
CA THR A 65 3.47 3.13 4.07
C THR A 65 2.33 3.99 3.58
N THR A 66 2.65 5.25 3.30
CA THR A 66 1.69 6.23 2.75
C THR A 66 2.10 6.60 1.33
N ILE A 67 1.11 6.80 0.46
CA ILE A 67 1.32 7.20 -0.92
C ILE A 67 1.71 8.69 -0.94
N ASN A 68 2.88 8.99 -1.51
CA ASN A 68 3.46 10.35 -1.57
C ASN A 68 4.18 10.54 -2.92
N PRO A 69 4.39 11.77 -3.44
CA PRO A 69 4.94 11.99 -4.78
C PRO A 69 6.33 11.38 -4.98
N ALA A 70 7.11 11.29 -3.91
CA ALA A 70 8.43 10.67 -3.90
C ALA A 70 8.40 9.14 -4.11
N ARG A 71 7.23 8.50 -4.01
CA ARG A 71 7.03 7.04 -4.12
C ARG A 71 5.97 6.69 -5.18
N CYS A 72 5.86 7.49 -6.25
CA CYS A 72 4.80 7.36 -7.26
C CYS A 72 4.86 6.03 -8.05
N ALA A 73 6.02 5.40 -8.21
CA ALA A 73 6.21 4.21 -9.05
C ALA A 73 6.03 2.88 -8.29
N LEU A 74 4.97 2.73 -7.47
CA LEU A 74 4.76 1.52 -6.66
C LEU A 74 4.47 0.28 -7.52
N ARG A 75 5.48 -0.40 -8.04
CA ARG A 75 5.29 -1.70 -8.70
C ARG A 75 5.08 -2.77 -7.63
N LEU A 76 3.84 -2.88 -7.18
CA LEU A 76 3.44 -3.80 -6.13
C LEU A 76 3.47 -5.23 -6.66
N ARG A 77 4.42 -6.03 -6.17
CA ARG A 77 4.35 -7.48 -6.26
C ARG A 77 3.96 -8.02 -4.91
N MET A 78 2.74 -8.56 -4.83
CA MET A 78 2.30 -9.25 -3.63
C MET A 78 2.97 -10.61 -3.55
N LYS A 79 4.01 -10.71 -2.73
CA LYS A 79 4.60 -12.00 -2.36
C LYS A 79 3.68 -12.62 -1.30
N GLN A 80 2.60 -13.27 -1.74
CA GLN A 80 1.79 -14.15 -0.89
C GLN A 80 2.75 -15.15 -0.24
N LEU A 81 3.06 -14.92 1.04
CA LEU A 81 3.84 -15.83 1.85
C LEU A 81 2.96 -17.06 2.08
N LYS A 82 3.11 -18.06 1.21
CA LYS A 82 2.55 -19.40 1.42
C LYS A 82 3.16 -20.06 2.64
#